data_AF-A0A3E0HIU3-F1
#
_entry.id   AF-A0A3E0HIU3-F1
#
_cell.length_a   1.000
_cell.length_b   1.000
_cell.length_c   1.000
_cell.angle_alpha   90.00
_cell.angle_beta   90.00
_cell.angle_gamma   90.00
#
_symmetry.space_group_name_H-M   'P 1'
#
loop_
_entity.id
_entity.type
_entity.pdbx_description
1 polymer ?
#
loop_
_entity_poly.entity_id
_entity_poly.type
_entity_poly.pdbx_seq_one_letter_code
_entity_poly.pdbx_strand_id
1 'polypeptide(L)'
;MIKISVKNSIMKKKLKLVIGIVLVAIVTFLGYKITTKLNHKKEVAERIKTIPNFSFTTLNGEIFTQNNLQNKPTVFVYFNSECDYCQSEATKIQKRLQDFKHTQLVFVSFEKKNKYCSFLKAIN
;
A
#
# COMPACT_ATOMS: atom_id res chain seq x y z
N MET A 1 -57.57 -14.56 39.17
CA MET A 1 -56.13 -14.52 39.53
C MET A 1 -55.18 -15.14 38.47
N ILE A 2 -55.66 -15.76 37.37
CA ILE A 2 -54.83 -16.59 36.46
C ILE A 2 -54.10 -15.80 35.34
N LYS A 3 -54.56 -14.60 34.98
CA LYS A 3 -54.04 -13.84 33.81
C LYS A 3 -52.61 -13.30 33.95
N ILE A 4 -52.09 -13.14 35.17
CA ILE A 4 -50.79 -12.50 35.43
C ILE A 4 -49.62 -13.47 35.16
N SER A 5 -49.77 -14.77 35.47
CA SER A 5 -48.70 -15.76 35.30
C SER A 5 -48.42 -16.11 33.83
N VAL A 6 -49.47 -16.16 32.99
CA VAL A 6 -49.35 -16.50 31.55
C VAL A 6 -48.65 -15.38 30.76
N LYS A 7 -48.90 -14.11 31.09
CA LYS A 7 -48.28 -12.94 30.43
C LYS A 7 -46.75 -12.95 30.56
N ASN A 8 -46.24 -13.43 31.68
CA ASN A 8 -44.81 -13.52 31.97
C ASN A 8 -44.09 -14.61 31.15
N SER A 9 -44.77 -15.71 30.83
CA SER A 9 -44.24 -16.79 29.96
C SER A 9 -44.10 -16.35 28.50
N ILE A 10 -45.08 -15.58 28.00
CA ILE A 10 -45.12 -15.08 26.62
C ILE A 10 -44.04 -13.99 26.41
N MET A 11 -43.83 -13.10 27.37
CA MET A 11 -42.77 -12.08 27.31
C MET A 11 -41.36 -12.69 27.29
N LYS A 12 -41.10 -13.76 28.05
CA LYS A 12 -39.82 -14.47 28.02
C LYS A 12 -39.56 -15.17 26.68
N LYS A 13 -40.58 -15.70 26.01
CA LYS A 13 -40.47 -16.29 24.66
C LYS A 13 -40.21 -15.24 23.57
N LYS A 14 -40.90 -14.09 23.63
CA LYS A 14 -40.66 -12.95 22.73
C LYS A 14 -39.26 -12.36 22.92
N LEU A 15 -38.78 -12.27 24.17
CA LEU A 15 -37.43 -11.80 24.47
C LEU A 15 -36.34 -12.71 23.88
N LYS A 16 -36.48 -14.03 24.02
CA LYS A 16 -35.56 -14.99 23.38
C LYS A 16 -35.56 -14.88 21.85
N LEU A 17 -36.71 -14.64 21.24
CA LEU A 17 -36.84 -14.41 19.79
C LEU A 17 -36.08 -13.15 19.36
N VAL A 18 -36.24 -12.04 20.09
CA VAL A 18 -35.54 -10.77 19.80
C VAL A 18 -34.03 -10.95 19.92
N ILE A 19 -33.55 -11.62 20.98
CA ILE A 19 -32.12 -11.91 21.16
C ILE A 19 -31.56 -12.72 19.98
N GLY A 20 -32.31 -13.73 19.51
CA GLY A 20 -31.93 -14.52 18.33
C GLY A 20 -31.80 -13.66 17.06
N ILE A 21 -32.76 -12.78 16.81
CA ILE A 21 -32.74 -11.86 15.65
C ILE A 21 -31.55 -10.91 15.74
N VAL A 22 -31.28 -10.34 16.92
CA VAL A 22 -30.14 -9.44 17.15
C VAL A 22 -28.81 -10.16 16.90
N LEU A 23 -28.65 -11.39 17.39
CA LEU A 23 -27.44 -12.18 17.14
C LEU A 23 -27.23 -12.46 15.65
N VAL A 24 -28.29 -12.81 14.91
CA VAL A 24 -28.21 -13.02 13.45
C VAL A 24 -27.83 -11.73 12.71
N ALA A 25 -28.40 -10.59 13.11
CA ALA A 25 -28.06 -9.28 12.55
C ALA A 25 -26.59 -8.90 12.80
N ILE A 26 -26.06 -9.20 14.00
CA ILE A 26 -24.64 -8.96 14.33
C ILE A 26 -23.74 -9.85 13.48
N VAL A 27 -24.04 -11.15 13.37
CA VAL A 27 -23.22 -12.09 12.57
C VAL A 27 -23.20 -11.69 11.09
N THR A 28 -24.35 -11.30 10.52
CA THR A 28 -24.41 -10.82 9.13
C THR A 28 -23.65 -9.51 8.94
N PHE A 29 -23.77 -8.55 9.86
CA PHE A 29 -23.01 -7.31 9.82
C PHE A 29 -21.49 -7.55 9.90
N LEU A 30 -21.05 -8.43 10.80
CA LEU A 30 -19.63 -8.81 10.93
C LEU A 30 -19.13 -9.55 9.68
N GLY A 31 -19.91 -10.48 9.14
CA GLY A 31 -19.60 -11.19 7.90
C GLY A 31 -19.43 -10.25 6.70
N TYR A 32 -20.28 -9.23 6.59
CA TYR A 32 -20.15 -8.17 5.60
C TYR A 32 -18.82 -7.41 5.76
N LYS A 33 -18.50 -6.95 6.98
CA LYS A 33 -17.25 -6.21 7.26
C LYS A 33 -15.99 -7.05 6.97
N ILE A 34 -16.01 -8.35 7.27
CA ILE A 34 -14.89 -9.25 6.96
C ILE A 34 -14.70 -9.39 5.45
N THR A 35 -15.77 -9.65 4.71
CA THR A 35 -15.72 -9.85 3.25
C THR A 35 -15.18 -8.63 2.52
N THR A 36 -15.62 -7.42 2.90
CA THR A 36 -15.10 -6.17 2.30
C THR A 36 -13.60 -6.00 2.50
N LYS A 37 -13.08 -6.29 3.70
CA LYS A 37 -11.64 -6.19 4.01
C LYS A 37 -10.79 -7.23 3.28
N LEU A 38 -11.33 -8.44 3.09
CA LEU A 38 -10.66 -9.52 2.34
C LEU A 38 -10.59 -9.20 0.84
N ASN A 39 -11.67 -8.70 0.25
CA ASN A 39 -11.69 -8.34 -1.17
C ASN A 39 -10.70 -7.22 -1.49
N HIS A 40 -10.63 -6.18 -0.65
CA HIS A 40 -9.66 -5.10 -0.82
C HIS A 40 -8.21 -5.60 -0.74
N LYS A 41 -7.91 -6.55 0.17
CA LYS A 41 -6.59 -7.18 0.24
C LYS A 41 -6.25 -7.96 -1.02
N LYS A 42 -7.21 -8.73 -1.56
CA LYS A 42 -7.02 -9.51 -2.79
C LYS A 42 -6.75 -8.58 -3.98
N GLU A 43 -7.53 -7.52 -4.14
CA GLU A 43 -7.37 -6.56 -5.23
C GLU A 43 -6.04 -5.80 -5.17
N VAL A 44 -5.62 -5.37 -3.97
CA VAL A 44 -4.29 -4.78 -3.78
C VAL A 44 -3.19 -5.80 -4.12
N ALA A 45 -3.34 -7.06 -3.67
CA ALA A 45 -2.38 -8.11 -3.99
C ALA A 45 -2.27 -8.33 -5.51
N GLU A 46 -3.39 -8.39 -6.24
CA GLU A 46 -3.38 -8.51 -7.71
C GLU A 46 -2.67 -7.31 -8.37
N ARG A 47 -2.91 -6.08 -7.90
CA ARG A 47 -2.29 -4.87 -8.46
C ARG A 47 -0.78 -4.78 -8.25
N ILE A 48 -0.26 -5.32 -7.15
CA ILE A 48 1.18 -5.29 -6.83
C ILE A 48 1.94 -6.52 -7.33
N LYS A 49 1.26 -7.49 -7.97
CA LYS A 49 1.91 -8.69 -8.55
C LYS A 49 2.89 -8.34 -9.65
N THR A 50 2.59 -7.30 -10.42
CA THR A 50 3.40 -6.88 -11.56
C THR A 50 3.71 -5.39 -11.44
N ILE A 51 4.88 -5.02 -11.96
CA ILE A 51 5.26 -3.61 -12.06
C ILE A 51 4.31 -2.96 -13.08
N PRO A 52 3.63 -1.85 -12.72
CA PRO A 52 2.76 -1.15 -13.66
C PRO A 52 3.55 -0.54 -14.81
N ASN A 53 2.87 -0.28 -15.92
CA ASN A 53 3.44 0.48 -17.04
C ASN A 53 3.85 1.89 -16.59
N PHE A 54 5.01 2.36 -17.04
CA PHE A 54 5.66 3.61 -16.64
C PHE A 54 6.54 4.10 -17.78
N SER A 55 6.75 5.41 -17.82
CA SER A 55 7.62 6.07 -18.77
C SER A 55 8.32 7.23 -18.06
N PHE A 56 9.64 7.13 -17.93
CA PHE A 56 10.49 8.15 -17.34
C PHE A 56 11.40 8.76 -18.39
N THR A 57 11.85 9.98 -18.15
CA THR A 57 12.86 10.64 -19.00
C THR A 57 14.21 10.59 -18.30
N THR A 58 15.21 10.01 -18.94
CA THR A 58 16.58 9.96 -18.41
C THR A 58 17.20 11.36 -18.43
N LEU A 59 18.34 11.51 -17.76
CA LEU A 59 19.13 12.74 -17.80
C LEU A 59 19.63 13.08 -19.22
N ASN A 60 19.67 12.12 -20.13
CA ASN A 60 20.05 12.35 -21.53
C ASN A 60 18.83 12.69 -22.42
N GLY A 61 17.62 12.65 -21.88
CA GLY A 61 16.38 12.89 -22.63
C GLY A 61 15.77 11.64 -23.27
N GLU A 62 16.36 10.46 -23.02
CA GLU A 62 15.84 9.19 -23.52
C GLU A 62 14.65 8.71 -22.69
N ILE A 63 13.80 7.87 -23.28
CA ILE A 63 12.67 7.27 -22.57
C ILE A 63 13.12 5.98 -21.88
N PHE A 64 12.85 5.87 -20.59
CA PHE A 64 13.11 4.69 -19.76
C PHE A 64 11.78 4.05 -19.32
N THR A 65 11.62 2.76 -19.63
CA THR A 65 10.41 1.95 -19.43
C THR A 65 10.75 0.60 -18.77
N GLN A 66 9.75 -0.27 -18.61
CA GLN A 66 9.87 -1.65 -18.13
C GLN A 66 10.93 -2.43 -18.92
N ASN A 67 11.00 -2.19 -20.23
CA ASN A 67 11.90 -2.90 -21.13
C ASN A 67 13.37 -2.54 -20.89
N ASN A 68 13.63 -1.44 -20.18
CA ASN A 68 14.97 -1.00 -19.80
C ASN A 68 15.38 -1.52 -18.42
N LEU A 69 14.50 -2.23 -17.71
CA LEU A 69 14.83 -2.88 -16.44
C LEU A 69 15.78 -4.05 -16.66
N GLN A 70 16.71 -4.21 -15.72
CA GLN A 70 17.63 -5.34 -15.71
C GLN A 70 16.92 -6.58 -15.17
N ASN A 71 17.39 -7.77 -15.56
CA ASN A 71 16.89 -9.05 -15.04
C ASN A 71 17.41 -9.32 -13.61
N LYS A 72 17.15 -8.39 -12.68
CA LYS A 72 17.52 -8.48 -11.26
C LYS A 72 16.52 -7.69 -10.40
N PRO A 73 16.45 -7.97 -9.08
CA PRO A 73 15.57 -7.21 -8.19
C PRO A 73 15.79 -5.71 -8.35
N THR A 74 14.71 -4.96 -8.55
CA THR A 74 14.76 -3.51 -8.80
C THR A 74 14.11 -2.74 -7.66
N VAL A 75 14.76 -1.68 -7.21
CA VAL A 75 14.25 -0.74 -6.22
C VAL A 75 14.15 0.63 -6.87
N PHE A 76 12.93 1.19 -6.88
CA PHE A 76 12.69 2.57 -7.30
C PHE A 76 12.84 3.49 -6.09
N VAL A 77 13.82 4.39 -6.14
CA VAL A 77 14.10 5.36 -5.09
C VAL A 77 13.53 6.70 -5.54
N TYR A 78 12.36 7.06 -5.03
CA TYR A 78 11.77 8.38 -5.26
C TYR A 78 12.41 9.39 -4.33
N PHE A 79 13.06 10.42 -4.89
CA PHE A 79 13.78 11.42 -4.09
C PHE A 79 13.39 12.85 -4.47
N ASN A 80 13.79 13.81 -3.65
CA ASN A 80 13.71 15.24 -3.95
C ASN A 80 15.04 15.88 -3.50
N SER A 81 15.66 16.64 -4.39
CA SER A 81 16.98 17.25 -4.18
C SER A 81 16.99 18.31 -3.07
N GLU A 82 15.85 18.93 -2.77
CA GLU A 82 15.72 19.95 -1.71
C GLU A 82 15.38 19.36 -0.33
N CYS A 83 15.27 18.03 -0.22
CA CYS A 83 14.95 17.35 1.04
C CYS A 83 16.21 16.77 1.70
N ASP A 84 16.60 17.32 2.86
CA ASP A 84 17.79 16.90 3.62
C ASP A 84 17.82 15.39 3.91
N TYR A 85 16.65 14.79 4.21
CA TYR A 85 16.54 13.36 4.45
C TYR A 85 16.85 12.54 3.19
N CYS A 86 16.32 12.98 2.04
CA CYS A 86 16.59 12.34 0.75
C CYS A 86 18.07 12.45 0.38
N GLN A 87 18.70 13.60 0.64
CA GLN A 87 20.14 13.76 0.41
C GLN A 87 20.96 12.80 1.28
N SER A 88 20.68 12.77 2.59
CA SER A 88 21.34 11.86 3.54
C SER A 88 21.14 10.39 3.15
N GLU A 89 19.93 10.01 2.73
CA GLU A 89 19.65 8.65 2.25
C GLU A 89 20.48 8.30 1.01
N ALA A 90 20.47 9.17 -0.01
CA ALA A 90 21.23 8.98 -1.24
C ALA A 90 22.74 8.85 -0.96
N THR A 91 23.30 9.70 -0.08
CA THR A 91 24.72 9.62 0.33
C THR A 91 25.03 8.30 1.06
N LYS A 92 24.14 7.83 1.92
CA LYS A 92 24.33 6.55 2.64
C LYS A 92 24.28 5.35 1.68
N ILE A 93 23.34 5.37 0.72
CA ILE A 93 23.26 4.36 -0.33
C ILE A 93 24.54 4.38 -1.16
N GLN A 94 25.01 5.56 -1.56
CA GLN A 94 26.24 5.71 -2.35
C GLN A 94 27.46 5.10 -1.65
N LYS A 95 27.63 5.38 -0.35
CA LYS A 95 28.72 4.82 0.47
C LYS A 95 28.68 3.29 0.57
N ARG A 96 27.53 2.67 0.30
CA ARG A 96 27.28 1.24 0.43
C ARG A 96 26.80 0.60 -0.87
N LEU A 97 27.15 1.16 -2.03
CA LEU A 97 26.71 0.64 -3.33
C LEU A 97 27.07 -0.84 -3.54
N GLN A 98 28.16 -1.31 -2.93
CA GLN A 98 28.57 -2.71 -2.98
C GLN A 98 27.52 -3.66 -2.39
N ASP A 99 26.77 -3.22 -1.39
CA ASP A 99 25.71 -4.03 -0.77
C ASP A 99 24.52 -4.23 -1.72
N PHE A 100 24.39 -3.35 -2.73
CA PHE A 100 23.34 -3.38 -3.74
C PHE A 100 23.84 -3.93 -5.09
N LYS A 101 25.01 -4.57 -5.16
CA LYS A 101 25.58 -5.06 -6.44
C LYS A 101 24.66 -6.01 -7.23
N HIS A 102 23.78 -6.74 -6.54
CA HIS A 102 22.79 -7.65 -7.13
C HIS A 102 21.39 -7.04 -7.28
N THR A 103 21.25 -5.74 -7.04
CA THR A 103 19.98 -5.00 -7.07
C THR A 103 20.10 -3.81 -8.03
N GLN A 104 19.08 -3.54 -8.82
CA GLN A 104 19.03 -2.36 -9.67
C GLN A 104 18.41 -1.23 -8.85
N LEU A 105 19.16 -0.15 -8.65
CA LEU A 105 18.62 1.06 -8.05
C LEU A 105 18.22 2.03 -9.16
N VAL A 106 16.95 2.42 -9.21
CA VAL A 106 16.41 3.39 -10.16
C VAL A 106 15.99 4.63 -9.38
N PHE A 107 16.78 5.69 -9.45
CA PHE A 107 16.46 6.96 -8.80
C PHE A 107 15.50 7.76 -9.67
N VAL A 108 14.32 8.07 -9.12
CA VAL A 108 13.24 8.79 -9.80
C VAL A 108 12.94 10.05 -9.02
N SER A 109 12.72 11.16 -9.70
CA SER A 109 12.20 12.36 -9.04
C SER A 109 11.36 13.16 -10.03
N PHE A 110 10.51 14.02 -9.48
CA PHE A 110 9.54 14.82 -10.21
C PHE A 110 10.02 16.25 -10.48
N GLU A 111 11.24 16.58 -10.04
CA GLU A 111 11.81 17.91 -10.24
C GLU A 111 12.14 18.15 -11.72
N LYS A 112 12.32 19.41 -12.10
CA LYS A 112 12.79 19.77 -13.44
C LYS A 112 14.27 19.43 -13.57
N LYS A 113 14.68 18.91 -14.73
CA LYS A 113 16.07 18.52 -15.09
C LYS A 113 17.14 19.51 -14.60
N ASN A 114 16.86 20.81 -14.67
CA ASN A 114 17.79 21.88 -14.34
C ASN A 114 18.21 21.94 -12.85
N LYS A 115 17.45 21.36 -11.92
CA LYS A 115 17.81 21.31 -10.48
C LYS A 115 18.64 20.08 -10.08
N TYR A 116 18.60 19.00 -10.87
CA TYR A 116 19.35 17.77 -10.57
C TYR A 116 20.84 17.84 -10.88
N CYS A 117 21.22 18.57 -11.92
CA CYS A 117 22.63 18.65 -12.33
C CYS A 117 23.52 19.25 -11.24
N SER A 118 22.97 20.11 -10.38
CA SER A 118 23.66 20.64 -9.19
C SER A 118 23.87 19.58 -8.11
N PHE A 119 22.88 18.72 -7.87
CA PHE A 119 22.98 17.65 -6.87
C PHE A 119 23.92 16.51 -7.31
N LEU A 120 23.84 16.08 -8.57
CA LEU A 120 24.72 15.04 -9.10
C LEU A 120 26.19 15.47 -9.15
N LYS A 121 26.46 16.77 -9.31
CA LYS A 121 27.81 17.33 -9.22
C LYS A 121 28.37 17.41 -7.80
N ALA A 122 27.52 17.45 -6.77
CA ALA A 122 27.96 17.54 -5.38
C ALA A 122 28.30 16.17 -4.77
N ILE A 123 27.91 15.09 -5.44
CA ILE A 123 27.98 13.71 -4.94
C ILE A 123 29.06 12.89 -5.66
N ASN A 124 29.54 13.37 -6.80
CA ASN A 124 30.59 12.72 -7.57
C ASN A 124 31.98 13.23 -7.18
#